data_AF-A0A957WSL8-F1
#
_entry.id   AF-A0A957WSL8-F1
#
_cell.length_a   1.000
_cell.length_b   1.000
_cell.length_c   1.000
_cell.angle_alpha   90.00
_cell.angle_beta   90.00
_cell.angle_gamma   90.00
#
_symmetry.space_group_name_H-M   'P 1'
#
loop_
_entity.id
_entity.type
_entity.pdbx_description
1 polymer ?
#
loop_
_entity_poly.entity_id
_entity_poly.type
_entity_poly.pdbx_seq_one_letter_code
_entity_poly.pdbx_strand_id
1 'polypeptide(L)'
;MLLAVLSGFVLALLAPWLYKIGRDATGWILAILPLALFGYFVGFIEPVAHGEPVSYTYTWIPSLNVTLSFYVDGLSLLFSLIITGVGTLIVLYGSGYLA
;
A
#
# COMPACT_ATOMS: atom_id res chain seq x y z
N MET A 1 0.04 -1.87 -9.74
CA MET A 1 1.29 -1.70 -8.94
C MET A 1 1.69 -0.23 -8.74
N LEU A 2 2.00 0.54 -9.78
CA LEU A 2 2.38 1.95 -9.61
C LEU A 2 1.33 2.77 -8.85
N LEU A 3 0.04 2.62 -9.21
CA LEU A 3 -1.07 3.27 -8.49
C LEU A 3 -1.16 2.84 -7.02
N ALA A 4 -0.90 1.56 -6.73
CA ALA A 4 -0.89 1.06 -5.34
C ALA A 4 0.21 1.78 -4.52
N VAL A 5 1.40 1.94 -5.09
CA VAL A 5 2.50 2.70 -4.46
C VAL A 5 2.14 4.19 -4.31
N LEU A 6 1.66 4.83 -5.38
CA LEU A 6 1.32 6.24 -5.38
C LEU A 6 0.17 6.58 -4.43
N SER A 7 -0.77 5.65 -4.22
CA SER A 7 -1.91 5.86 -3.34
C SER A 7 -1.51 6.24 -1.90
N GLY A 8 -0.41 5.65 -1.38
CA GLY A 8 0.12 5.99 -0.06
C GLY A 8 0.60 7.44 0.04
N PHE A 9 1.31 7.92 -0.99
CA PHE A 9 1.75 9.31 -1.07
C PHE A 9 0.58 10.28 -1.22
N VAL A 10 -0.43 9.91 -2.01
CA VAL A 10 -1.65 10.70 -2.16
C VAL A 10 -2.39 10.79 -0.82
N LEU A 11 -2.55 9.68 -0.09
CA LEU A 11 -3.18 9.69 1.21
C LEU A 11 -2.40 10.55 2.22
N ALA A 12 -1.07 10.44 2.24
CA ALA A 12 -0.23 11.26 3.10
C ALA A 12 -0.40 12.76 2.81
N LEU A 13 -0.49 13.14 1.54
CA LEU A 13 -0.75 14.52 1.13
C LEU A 13 -2.15 14.99 1.56
N LEU A 14 -3.15 14.13 1.47
CA LEU A 14 -4.54 14.45 1.81
C LEU A 14 -4.83 14.37 3.32
N ALA A 15 -3.96 13.75 4.12
CA ALA A 15 -4.17 13.51 5.55
C ALA A 15 -4.55 14.77 6.36
N PRO A 16 -3.93 15.96 6.16
CA PRO A 16 -4.32 17.16 6.90
C PRO A 16 -5.74 17.65 6.59
N TRP A 17 -6.20 17.48 5.34
CA TRP A 17 -7.57 17.84 4.95
C TRP A 17 -8.57 16.81 5.47
N LEU A 18 -8.23 15.53 5.42
CA LEU A 18 -9.03 14.45 6.01
C LEU A 18 -9.24 14.67 7.51
N TYR A 19 -8.21 15.10 8.23
CA TYR A 19 -8.33 15.44 9.64
C TYR A 19 -9.32 16.58 9.92
N LYS A 20 -9.30 17.64 9.10
CA LYS A 20 -10.24 18.77 9.24
C LYS A 20 -11.71 18.36 9.09
N ILE A 21 -11.98 17.35 8.26
CA ILE A 21 -13.35 16.89 7.97
C ILE A 21 -13.78 15.80 8.94
N GLY A 22 -12.91 14.81 9.17
CA GLY A 22 -13.23 13.59 9.90
C GLY A 22 -12.98 13.63 11.41
N ARG A 23 -12.14 14.55 11.90
CA ARG A 23 -11.75 14.66 13.33
C ARG A 23 -11.44 13.28 13.93
N ASP A 24 -12.27 12.79 14.83
CA ASP A 24 -12.07 11.51 15.55
C ASP A 24 -12.19 10.28 14.62
N ALA A 25 -12.91 10.40 13.50
CA ALA A 25 -13.02 9.33 12.50
C ALA A 25 -11.83 9.26 11.54
N THR A 26 -10.86 10.18 11.63
CA THR A 26 -9.75 10.25 10.67
C THR A 26 -8.93 8.97 10.62
N GLY A 27 -8.65 8.35 11.76
CA GLY A 27 -7.89 7.09 11.79
C GLY A 27 -8.62 5.94 11.10
N TRP A 28 -9.95 5.85 11.24
CA TRP A 28 -10.76 4.87 10.50
C TRP A 28 -10.68 5.10 8.99
N ILE A 29 -10.75 6.35 8.55
CA ILE A 29 -10.67 6.70 7.12
C ILE A 29 -9.27 6.38 6.57
N LEU A 30 -8.21 6.73 7.31
CA LEU A 30 -6.83 6.46 6.90
C LEU A 30 -6.52 4.95 6.84
N ALA A 31 -7.16 4.13 7.68
CA ALA A 31 -6.97 2.68 7.70
C ALA A 31 -7.57 1.95 6.48
N ILE A 32 -8.51 2.58 5.75
CA ILE A 32 -9.12 1.99 4.56
C ILE A 32 -8.08 1.67 3.49
N LEU A 33 -7.10 2.56 3.28
CA LEU A 33 -6.10 2.36 2.24
C LEU A 33 -5.18 1.16 2.50
N PRO A 34 -4.46 1.06 3.64
CA PRO A 34 -3.60 -0.10 3.89
C PRO A 34 -4.41 -1.40 3.91
N LEU A 35 -5.68 -1.39 4.34
CA LEU A 35 -6.55 -2.57 4.27
C LEU A 35 -6.88 -2.96 2.82
N ALA A 36 -7.20 -1.98 1.97
CA ALA A 36 -7.45 -2.22 0.54
C ALA A 36 -6.18 -2.74 -0.17
N LEU A 37 -5.01 -2.19 0.18
CA LEU A 37 -3.72 -2.67 -0.33
C LEU A 37 -3.42 -4.10 0.14
N PHE A 38 -3.73 -4.44 1.40
CA PHE A 38 -3.61 -5.81 1.89
C PHE A 38 -4.46 -6.77 1.05
N GLY A 39 -5.74 -6.43 0.82
CA GLY A 39 -6.61 -7.20 -0.07
C GLY A 39 -6.09 -7.34 -1.49
N TYR A 40 -5.54 -6.26 -2.07
CA TYR A 40 -4.88 -6.29 -3.38
C TYR A 40 -3.67 -7.23 -3.40
N PHE A 41 -2.84 -7.24 -2.35
CA PHE A 41 -1.67 -8.12 -2.28
C PHE A 41 -2.04 -9.58 -2.03
N VAL A 42 -3.10 -9.87 -1.29
CA VAL A 42 -3.63 -11.25 -1.12
C VAL A 42 -3.94 -11.89 -2.48
N GLY A 43 -4.36 -11.11 -3.48
CA GLY A 43 -4.60 -11.59 -4.84
C GLY A 43 -3.37 -12.15 -5.57
N PHE A 44 -2.15 -11.88 -5.09
CA PHE A 44 -0.91 -12.44 -5.68
C PHE A 44 -0.44 -13.73 -5.00
N ILE A 45 -1.12 -14.22 -3.96
CA ILE A 45 -0.70 -15.44 -3.24
C ILE A 45 -0.71 -16.66 -4.16
N GLU A 46 -1.77 -16.85 -4.95
CA GLU A 46 -1.89 -18.03 -5.83
C GLU A 46 -0.79 -18.07 -6.92
N PRO A 47 -0.57 -17.02 -7.74
CA PRO A 47 0.51 -17.04 -8.74
C PRO A 47 1.88 -17.28 -8.11
N VAL A 48 2.19 -16.55 -7.03
CA VAL A 48 3.50 -16.63 -6.37
C VAL A 48 3.74 -18.00 -5.73
N ALA A 49 2.70 -18.63 -5.16
CA ALA A 49 2.79 -19.98 -4.59
C ALA A 49 3.07 -21.06 -5.64
N HIS A 50 2.63 -20.85 -6.89
CA HIS A 50 2.94 -21.73 -8.02
C HIS A 50 4.32 -21.46 -8.64
N GLY A 51 5.10 -20.52 -8.09
CA GLY A 51 6.41 -20.15 -8.61
C GLY A 51 6.34 -19.19 -9.81
N GLU A 52 5.21 -18.51 -10.00
CA GLU A 52 5.00 -17.51 -11.05
C GLU A 52 5.08 -16.09 -10.46
N PRO A 53 6.27 -15.49 -10.35
CA PRO A 53 6.41 -14.13 -9.87
C PRO A 53 5.81 -13.14 -10.86
N VAL A 54 5.14 -12.10 -10.34
CA VAL A 54 4.47 -11.08 -11.16
C VAL A 54 5.36 -9.85 -11.29
N SER A 55 5.58 -9.37 -12.51
CA SER A 55 6.36 -8.15 -12.76
C SER A 55 5.56 -7.07 -13.48
N TYR A 56 5.76 -5.82 -13.07
CA TYR A 56 5.20 -4.64 -13.74
C TYR A 56 6.31 -3.63 -13.99
N THR A 57 6.48 -3.20 -15.25
CA THR A 57 7.52 -2.25 -15.63
C THR A 57 6.91 -1.00 -16.23
N TYR A 58 7.35 0.16 -15.75
CA TYR A 58 6.97 1.47 -16.27
C TYR A 58 8.23 2.22 -16.69
N THR A 59 8.30 2.66 -17.94
CA THR A 59 9.43 3.47 -18.43
C THR A 59 9.37 4.86 -17.80
N TRP A 60 10.42 5.27 -17.08
CA TRP A 60 10.44 6.56 -16.39
C TRP A 60 11.31 7.58 -17.13
N ILE A 61 12.59 7.25 -17.37
CA ILE A 61 13.51 8.11 -18.12
C ILE A 61 14.12 7.28 -19.24
N PRO A 62 13.49 7.24 -20.43
CA PRO A 62 13.92 6.39 -21.54
C PRO A 62 15.34 6.70 -22.02
N SER A 63 15.71 7.98 -22.05
CA SER A 63 17.04 8.43 -22.50
C SER A 63 18.18 7.90 -21.62
N LEU A 64 17.89 7.54 -20.38
CA LEU A 64 18.84 6.96 -19.42
C LEU A 64 18.62 5.46 -19.20
N ASN A 65 17.71 4.82 -19.96
CA ASN A 65 17.26 3.44 -19.75
C ASN A 65 16.78 3.16 -18.31
N VAL A 66 16.16 4.15 -17.65
CA VAL A 66 15.65 4.00 -16.27
C VAL A 66 14.17 3.62 -16.29
N THR A 67 13.82 2.56 -15.58
CA THR A 67 12.45 2.05 -15.43
C THR A 67 12.08 1.88 -13.96
N LEU A 68 10.79 2.01 -13.66
CA LEU A 68 10.19 1.59 -12.41
C LEU A 68 9.71 0.15 -12.60
N SER A 69 10.55 -0.79 -12.19
CA SER A 69 10.26 -2.23 -12.24
C SER A 69 9.83 -2.73 -10.87
N PHE A 70 8.62 -3.26 -10.79
CA PHE A 70 8.05 -3.83 -9.57
C PHE A 70 7.94 -5.34 -9.74
N TYR A 71 8.63 -6.07 -8.88
CA TYR A 71 8.70 -7.54 -8.92
C TYR A 71 8.07 -8.12 -7.67
N VAL A 72 7.08 -8.99 -7.85
CA VAL A 72 6.31 -9.64 -6.79
C VAL A 72 6.65 -11.13 -6.78
N ASP A 73 7.50 -11.48 -5.84
CA ASP A 73 7.88 -12.85 -5.47
C ASP A 73 7.44 -13.17 -4.04
N GLY A 74 7.79 -14.35 -3.53
CA GLY A 74 7.37 -14.78 -2.19
C GLY A 74 7.84 -13.84 -1.08
N LEU A 75 9.06 -13.31 -1.19
CA LEU A 75 9.64 -12.45 -0.16
C LEU A 75 9.02 -11.05 -0.17
N SER A 76 8.95 -10.41 -1.34
CA SER A 76 8.33 -9.10 -1.50
C SER A 76 6.83 -9.13 -1.19
N LEU A 77 6.13 -10.22 -1.52
CA LEU A 77 4.72 -10.40 -1.16
C LEU A 77 4.55 -10.53 0.36
N LEU A 78 5.37 -11.34 1.03
CA LEU A 78 5.36 -11.47 2.49
C LEU A 78 5.52 -10.10 3.17
N PHE A 79 6.54 -9.34 2.77
CA PHE A 79 6.75 -8.00 3.30
C PHE A 79 5.59 -7.05 3.00
N SER A 80 5.03 -7.11 1.78
CA SER A 80 3.89 -6.27 1.40
C SER A 80 2.66 -6.55 2.27
N LEU A 81 2.37 -7.82 2.56
CA LEU A 81 1.28 -8.23 3.44
C LEU A 81 1.52 -7.83 4.90
N ILE A 82 2.74 -7.97 5.41
CA ILE A 82 3.08 -7.54 6.77
C ILE A 82 2.92 -6.02 6.89
N ILE A 83 3.51 -5.25 5.98
CA ILE A 83 3.49 -3.78 6.01
C ILE A 83 2.04 -3.26 5.94
N THR A 84 1.23 -3.80 5.02
CA THR A 84 -0.16 -3.35 4.83
C THR A 84 -1.09 -3.85 5.94
N GLY A 85 -0.94 -5.09 6.38
CA GLY A 85 -1.74 -5.68 7.46
C GLY A 85 -1.44 -5.03 8.82
N VAL A 86 -0.16 -5.03 9.24
CA VAL A 86 0.25 -4.39 10.50
C VAL A 86 0.05 -2.89 10.44
N GLY A 87 0.31 -2.24 9.30
CA GLY A 87 0.03 -0.82 9.11
C GLY A 87 -1.44 -0.47 9.35
N THR A 88 -2.37 -1.28 8.85
CA THR A 88 -3.80 -1.12 9.12
C THR A 88 -4.10 -1.16 10.63
N LEU A 89 -3.57 -2.17 11.33
CA LEU A 89 -3.76 -2.32 12.77
C LEU A 89 -3.18 -1.14 13.57
N ILE A 90 -2.00 -0.67 13.20
CA ILE A 90 -1.35 0.48 13.86
C ILE A 90 -2.19 1.75 13.68
N VAL A 91 -2.70 2.01 12.48
CA VAL A 91 -3.54 3.20 12.22
C VAL A 91 -4.84 3.15 13.03
N LEU A 92 -5.50 1.99 13.07
CA LEU A 92 -6.71 1.80 13.89
C LEU A 92 -6.40 1.95 15.39
N TYR A 93 -5.32 1.35 15.88
CA TYR A 93 -4.90 1.50 17.27
C TYR A 93 -4.59 2.96 17.62
N GLY A 94 -3.80 3.64 16.79
CA GLY A 94 -3.45 5.05 16.96
C GLY A 94 -4.67 5.96 17.00
N SER A 95 -5.73 5.61 16.27
CA SER A 95 -6.99 6.36 16.31
C SER A 95 -7.66 6.36 17.68
N GLY A 96 -7.65 5.24 18.40
CA GLY A 96 -8.19 5.17 19.76
C GLY A 96 -7.21 5.63 20.83
N TYR A 97 -5.91 5.51 20.58
CA TYR A 97 -4.87 5.92 21.51
C TYR A 97 -4.64 7.44 21.55
N LEU A 98 -4.79 8.12 20.41
CA LEU A 98 -4.57 9.57 20.27
C LEU A 98 -5.87 10.40 20.29
N ALA A 99 -7.02 9.74 20.47
CA ALA A 99 -8.32 10.40 20.60
C ALA A 99 -8.48 11.16 21.92
#